data_AF-A0A438IIS5-F1
#
_entry.id   AF-A0A438IIS5-F1
#
_cell.length_a   1.000
_cell.length_b   1.000
_cell.length_c   1.000
_cell.angle_alpha   90.00
_cell.angle_beta   90.00
_cell.angle_gamma   90.00
#
_symmetry.space_group_name_H-M   'P 1'
#
loop_
_entity.id
_entity.type
_entity.pdbx_description
1 polymer ?
#
loop_
_entity_poly.entity_id
_entity_poly.type
_entity_poly.pdbx_seq_one_letter_code
_entity_poly.pdbx_strand_id
1 'polypeptide(L)'
;MQLRSGATYASMSSKKTSSNQDADTIRLEEISATQQSHQDAIIQLNSKLDEIMKLLEKSQEKRPIEEEIASHQFRQSPNRSREEQDNFMMGNQRRAKLFELDDDVTKKVRLEVAEFYGKLNPTAFLDWIMSMEDYFDWYAMPENRKVRFVKAKLKGAARLWWHNIENQAHRTGQPPIDTWDEMKLKMKEHFLPTDYEQLMYTKLFSLKQGTKSVEEYTEEFHELSIRNQVRESDAQLAARYKAGLRMEIQLEMIAAHTYTVDDVYQLALKIEEGLKFRVSRRPSSQIGSTFSNRTAKQTFKHVKLQNS
;
A
#
# COMPACT_ATOMS: atom_id res chain seq x y z
N MET A 1 51.90 11.53 58.85
CA MET A 1 51.97 11.44 57.37
C MET A 1 52.17 9.98 57.02
N GLN A 2 51.16 9.35 56.40
CA GLN A 2 51.20 8.91 54.99
C GLN A 2 52.02 7.60 54.82
N LEU A 3 51.58 6.49 54.21
CA LEU A 3 50.49 6.20 53.27
C LEU A 3 50.09 4.72 53.35
N ARG A 4 48.82 4.47 52.99
CA ARG A 4 48.17 3.17 52.77
C ARG A 4 48.66 2.48 51.48
N SER A 5 48.64 1.15 51.55
CA SER A 5 48.00 0.19 50.62
C SER A 5 48.12 0.42 49.11
N GLY A 6 48.68 -0.57 48.41
CA GLY A 6 48.45 -0.73 46.98
C GLY A 6 49.24 -1.87 46.36
N ALA A 7 48.67 -3.08 46.34
CA ALA A 7 49.05 -4.14 45.39
C ALA A 7 48.08 -5.34 45.51
N THR A 8 46.90 -5.25 44.92
CA THR A 8 46.03 -6.43 44.66
C THR A 8 44.91 -6.10 43.67
N TYR A 9 45.20 -5.47 42.52
CA TYR A 9 44.16 -5.23 41.48
C TYR A 9 44.63 -5.35 40.02
N ALA A 10 45.84 -5.87 39.74
CA ALA A 10 46.37 -5.90 38.37
C ALA A 10 46.15 -7.22 37.59
N SER A 11 45.73 -8.32 38.23
CA SER A 11 45.69 -9.65 37.56
C SER A 11 44.33 -10.03 36.95
N MET A 12 43.24 -9.33 37.29
CA MET A 12 41.90 -9.67 36.79
C MET A 12 41.45 -8.86 35.55
N SER A 13 42.15 -7.77 35.20
CA SER A 13 41.76 -6.92 34.06
C SER A 13 42.23 -7.46 32.71
N SER A 14 43.42 -8.08 32.62
CA SER A 14 43.95 -8.64 31.37
C SER A 14 43.23 -9.90 30.86
N LYS A 15 42.59 -10.69 31.75
CA LYS A 15 41.87 -11.90 31.32
C LYS A 15 40.49 -11.59 30.75
N LYS A 16 39.88 -10.47 31.14
CA LYS A 16 38.52 -10.09 30.69
C LYS A 16 38.53 -9.36 29.35
N THR A 17 39.63 -8.67 29.01
CA THR A 17 39.80 -8.01 27.71
C THR A 17 40.17 -8.99 26.60
N SER A 18 41.01 -9.99 26.87
CA SER A 18 41.34 -11.07 25.91
C SER A 18 40.09 -11.88 25.55
N SER A 19 39.32 -12.32 26.56
CA SER A 19 38.12 -13.14 26.34
C SER A 19 37.00 -12.43 25.57
N ASN A 20 36.91 -11.10 25.64
CA ASN A 20 35.94 -10.32 24.86
C ASN A 20 36.40 -10.08 23.43
N GLN A 21 37.70 -9.89 23.20
CA GLN A 21 38.26 -9.78 21.86
C GLN A 21 38.13 -11.09 21.08
N ASP A 22 38.31 -12.23 21.75
CA ASP A 22 38.10 -13.54 21.15
C ASP A 22 36.62 -13.75 20.78
N ALA A 23 35.68 -13.36 21.65
CA ALA A 23 34.24 -13.48 21.39
C ALA A 23 33.74 -12.57 20.24
N ASP A 24 34.26 -11.34 20.15
CA ASP A 24 33.91 -10.43 19.05
C ASP A 24 34.56 -10.86 17.73
N THR A 25 35.75 -11.46 17.76
CA THR A 25 36.40 -12.05 16.58
C THR A 25 35.61 -13.26 16.07
N ILE A 26 35.16 -14.14 16.96
CA ILE A 26 34.31 -15.29 16.62
C ILE A 26 32.99 -14.84 15.98
N ARG A 27 32.34 -13.80 16.53
CA ARG A 27 31.09 -13.26 15.94
C ARG A 27 31.32 -12.64 14.56
N LEU A 28 32.45 -11.94 14.36
CA LEU A 28 32.80 -11.38 13.05
C LEU A 28 33.12 -12.48 12.02
N GLU A 29 33.75 -13.56 12.44
CA GLU A 29 33.99 -14.74 11.59
C GLU A 29 32.67 -15.46 11.26
N GLU A 30 31.73 -15.59 12.19
CA GLU A 30 30.39 -16.14 11.94
C GLU A 30 29.57 -15.28 10.97
N ILE A 31 29.63 -13.95 11.10
CA ILE A 31 28.97 -13.03 10.17
C ILE A 31 29.61 -13.11 8.78
N SER A 32 30.94 -13.20 8.70
CA SER A 32 31.66 -13.36 7.44
C SER A 32 31.33 -14.69 6.77
N ALA A 33 31.29 -15.78 7.54
CA ALA A 33 30.95 -17.12 7.05
C ALA A 33 29.50 -17.20 6.55
N THR A 34 28.55 -16.59 7.27
CA THR A 34 27.16 -16.49 6.81
C THR A 34 27.07 -15.62 5.56
N GLN A 35 27.76 -14.48 5.50
CA GLN A 35 27.78 -13.64 4.31
C GLN A 35 28.37 -14.36 3.08
N GLN A 36 29.42 -15.15 3.26
CA GLN A 36 29.99 -15.98 2.19
C GLN A 36 29.00 -17.06 1.75
N SER A 37 28.33 -17.73 2.69
CA SER A 37 27.29 -18.72 2.38
C SER A 37 26.12 -18.09 1.59
N HIS A 38 25.73 -16.86 1.91
CA HIS A 38 24.71 -16.13 1.16
C HIS A 38 25.19 -15.75 -0.26
N GLN A 39 26.46 -15.34 -0.41
CA GLN A 39 27.04 -15.09 -1.73
C GLN A 39 27.08 -16.36 -2.59
N ASP A 40 27.46 -17.50 -1.99
CA ASP A 40 27.47 -18.78 -2.68
C ASP A 40 26.06 -19.21 -3.10
N ALA A 41 25.05 -18.96 -2.24
CA ALA A 41 23.65 -19.21 -2.58
C ALA A 41 23.16 -18.33 -3.75
N ILE A 42 23.56 -17.06 -3.80
CA ILE A 42 23.24 -16.16 -4.92
C ILE A 42 23.89 -16.65 -6.22
N ILE A 43 25.15 -17.09 -6.16
CA ILE A 43 25.85 -17.66 -7.32
C ILE A 43 25.15 -18.93 -7.82
N GLN A 44 24.73 -19.81 -6.92
CA GLN A 44 23.95 -21.00 -7.27
C GLN A 44 22.59 -20.66 -7.87
N LEU A 45 21.89 -19.66 -7.34
CA LEU A 45 20.61 -19.20 -7.87
C LEU A 45 20.76 -18.60 -9.27
N ASN A 46 21.78 -17.77 -9.49
CA ASN A 46 22.07 -17.20 -10.81
C ASN A 46 22.41 -18.29 -11.83
N SER A 47 23.22 -19.29 -11.44
CA SER A 47 23.51 -20.46 -12.29
C SER A 47 22.24 -21.25 -12.65
N LYS A 48 21.34 -21.48 -11.68
CA LYS A 48 20.04 -22.12 -11.93
C LYS A 48 19.14 -21.28 -12.82
N LEU A 49 19.16 -19.95 -12.67
CA LEU A 49 18.43 -19.01 -13.52
C LEU A 49 18.92 -19.08 -14.98
N ASP A 50 20.23 -19.12 -15.20
CA ASP A 50 20.82 -19.29 -16.53
C ASP A 50 20.46 -20.65 -17.14
N GLU A 51 20.40 -21.71 -16.33
CA GLU A 51 19.98 -23.03 -16.77
C GLU A 51 18.49 -23.06 -17.14
N ILE A 52 17.63 -22.43 -16.33
CA ILE A 52 16.20 -22.25 -16.62
C ILE A 52 16.01 -21.41 -17.88
N MET A 53 16.77 -20.34 -18.05
CA MET A 53 16.73 -19.48 -19.25
C MET A 53 17.15 -20.27 -20.49
N LYS A 54 18.19 -21.08 -20.43
CA LYS A 54 18.59 -22.00 -21.52
C LYS A 54 17.55 -23.08 -21.80
N LEU A 55 16.86 -23.59 -20.77
CA LEU A 55 15.77 -24.55 -20.94
C LEU A 55 14.53 -23.89 -21.56
N LEU A 56 14.24 -22.64 -21.17
CA LEU A 56 13.18 -21.82 -21.76
C LEU A 56 13.50 -21.48 -23.21
N GLU A 57 14.73 -21.07 -23.52
CA GLU A 57 15.19 -20.78 -24.89
C GLU A 57 15.14 -22.04 -25.75
N LYS A 58 15.66 -23.18 -25.25
CA LYS A 58 15.50 -24.48 -25.91
C LYS A 58 14.03 -24.87 -26.06
N SER A 59 13.16 -24.59 -25.09
CA SER A 59 11.72 -24.85 -25.19
C SER A 59 11.03 -23.92 -26.19
N GLN A 60 11.44 -22.66 -26.29
CA GLN A 60 10.91 -21.68 -27.22
C GLN A 60 11.38 -21.92 -28.66
N GLU A 61 12.60 -22.42 -28.87
CA GLU A 61 13.08 -22.89 -30.18
C GLU A 61 12.51 -24.27 -30.53
N LYS A 62 12.32 -25.15 -29.53
CA LYS A 62 11.67 -26.45 -29.73
C LYS A 62 10.17 -26.36 -29.92
N ARG A 63 9.45 -25.34 -29.45
CA ARG A 63 7.99 -25.27 -29.65
C ARG A 63 7.59 -25.13 -31.12
N PRO A 64 8.17 -24.19 -31.92
CA PRO A 64 7.92 -24.12 -33.35
C PRO A 64 8.46 -25.34 -34.09
N ILE A 65 9.66 -25.81 -33.73
CA ILE A 65 10.36 -26.88 -34.47
C ILE A 65 9.80 -28.27 -34.11
N GLU A 66 9.51 -28.58 -32.85
CA GLU A 66 8.85 -29.83 -32.43
C GLU A 66 7.36 -29.84 -32.80
N GLU A 67 6.64 -28.71 -32.86
CA GLU A 67 5.30 -28.67 -33.46
C GLU A 67 5.35 -28.80 -34.99
N GLU A 68 6.32 -28.21 -35.68
CA GLU A 68 6.55 -28.44 -37.12
C GLU A 68 7.00 -29.87 -37.40
N ILE A 69 7.86 -30.45 -36.57
CA ILE A 69 8.30 -31.85 -36.66
C ILE A 69 7.15 -32.78 -36.30
N ALA A 70 6.36 -32.50 -35.26
CA ALA A 70 5.20 -33.31 -34.90
C ALA A 70 4.13 -33.22 -35.98
N SER A 71 3.85 -32.04 -36.53
CA SER A 71 2.91 -31.86 -37.65
C SER A 71 3.44 -32.42 -38.98
N HIS A 72 4.76 -32.35 -39.26
CA HIS A 72 5.40 -33.02 -40.40
C HIS A 72 5.43 -34.54 -40.23
N GLN A 73 5.81 -35.09 -39.08
CA GLN A 73 5.79 -36.52 -38.77
C GLN A 73 4.36 -37.08 -38.76
N PHE A 74 3.39 -36.28 -38.30
CA PHE A 74 1.97 -36.59 -38.37
C PHE A 74 1.47 -36.62 -39.82
N ARG A 75 1.93 -35.69 -40.68
CA ARG A 75 1.63 -35.69 -42.14
C ARG A 75 2.35 -36.80 -42.93
N GLN A 76 3.52 -37.27 -42.49
CA GLN A 76 4.33 -38.28 -43.18
C GLN A 76 4.04 -39.75 -42.76
N SER A 77 3.15 -39.98 -41.79
CA SER A 77 2.80 -41.34 -41.33
C SER A 77 1.90 -42.07 -42.34
N PRO A 78 2.29 -43.24 -42.91
CA PRO A 78 1.60 -43.81 -44.08
C PRO A 78 0.24 -44.48 -43.81
N ASN A 79 -0.20 -44.61 -42.56
CA ASN A 79 -1.30 -45.53 -42.19
C ASN A 79 -2.20 -45.02 -41.04
N ARG A 80 -2.52 -43.72 -40.99
CA ARG A 80 -3.47 -43.18 -40.00
C ARG A 80 -4.88 -43.06 -40.56
N SER A 81 -5.87 -43.36 -39.74
CA SER A 81 -7.27 -43.24 -40.11
C SER A 81 -7.65 -41.76 -40.30
N ARG A 82 -8.65 -41.50 -41.15
CA ARG A 82 -9.15 -40.15 -41.43
C ARG A 82 -9.61 -39.42 -40.14
N GLU A 83 -10.15 -40.18 -39.19
CA GLU A 83 -10.59 -39.68 -37.89
C GLU A 83 -9.45 -39.14 -37.02
N GLU A 84 -8.27 -39.74 -37.07
CA GLU A 84 -7.10 -39.26 -36.32
C GLU A 84 -6.59 -37.93 -36.89
N GLN A 85 -6.60 -37.79 -38.22
CA GLN A 85 -6.20 -36.55 -38.89
C GLN A 85 -7.17 -35.40 -38.57
N ASP A 86 -8.47 -35.68 -38.60
CA ASP A 86 -9.51 -34.70 -38.29
C ASP A 86 -9.45 -34.27 -36.82
N ASN A 87 -9.14 -35.19 -35.88
CA ASN A 87 -8.99 -34.86 -34.46
C ASN A 87 -7.78 -33.95 -34.18
N PHE A 88 -6.65 -34.14 -34.85
CA PHE A 88 -5.47 -33.28 -34.69
C PHE A 88 -5.72 -31.87 -35.23
N MET A 89 -6.31 -31.77 -36.42
CA MET A 89 -6.71 -30.50 -37.03
C MET A 89 -7.73 -29.76 -36.17
N MET A 90 -8.75 -30.46 -35.65
CA MET A 90 -9.72 -29.90 -34.72
C MET A 90 -9.08 -29.47 -33.40
N GLY A 91 -8.11 -30.21 -32.87
CA GLY A 91 -7.39 -29.86 -31.64
C GLY A 91 -6.63 -28.53 -31.78
N ASN A 92 -5.87 -28.38 -32.86
CA ASN A 92 -5.16 -27.13 -33.16
C ASN A 92 -6.14 -25.98 -33.45
N GLN A 93 -7.24 -26.25 -34.16
CA GLN A 93 -8.26 -25.24 -34.44
C GLN A 93 -9.00 -24.80 -33.17
N ARG A 94 -9.29 -25.72 -32.23
CA ARG A 94 -9.87 -25.40 -30.92
C ARG A 94 -8.93 -24.55 -30.07
N ARG A 95 -7.63 -24.85 -30.11
CA ARG A 95 -6.62 -24.08 -29.38
C ARG A 95 -6.40 -22.68 -29.97
N ALA A 96 -6.32 -22.56 -31.29
CA ALA A 96 -6.27 -21.27 -31.97
C ALA A 96 -7.53 -20.43 -31.68
N LYS A 97 -8.71 -21.05 -31.71
CA LYS A 97 -9.96 -20.39 -31.32
C LYS A 97 -9.96 -19.90 -29.87
N LEU A 98 -9.35 -20.64 -28.94
CA LEU A 98 -9.27 -20.24 -27.53
C LEU A 98 -8.44 -18.95 -27.35
N PHE A 99 -7.32 -18.83 -28.08
CA PHE A 99 -6.53 -17.60 -28.12
C PHE A 99 -7.27 -16.45 -28.81
N GLU A 100 -7.99 -16.71 -29.91
CA GLU A 100 -8.84 -15.70 -30.57
C GLU A 100 -10.00 -15.21 -29.67
N LEU A 101 -10.57 -16.10 -28.85
CA LEU A 101 -11.65 -15.77 -27.92
C LEU A 101 -11.20 -14.82 -26.81
N ASP A 102 -10.00 -15.02 -26.26
CA ASP A 102 -9.42 -14.14 -25.22
C ASP A 102 -9.13 -12.73 -25.79
N ASP A 103 -8.63 -12.69 -27.02
CA ASP A 103 -8.41 -11.48 -27.80
C ASP A 103 -9.73 -10.75 -28.16
N ASP A 104 -10.81 -11.48 -28.43
CA ASP A 104 -12.15 -10.92 -28.74
C ASP A 104 -12.85 -10.37 -27.49
N VAL A 105 -12.67 -11.01 -26.32
CA VAL A 105 -13.19 -10.50 -25.04
C VAL A 105 -12.49 -9.21 -24.65
N THR A 106 -11.15 -9.16 -24.73
CA THR A 106 -10.38 -7.94 -24.42
C THR A 106 -10.64 -6.80 -25.42
N LYS A 107 -10.86 -7.10 -26.70
CA LYS A 107 -11.23 -6.09 -27.73
C LYS A 107 -12.63 -5.49 -27.53
N LYS A 108 -13.55 -6.18 -26.85
CA LYS A 108 -14.91 -5.67 -26.60
C LYS A 108 -14.99 -4.72 -25.40
N VAL A 109 -14.02 -4.78 -24.49
CA VAL A 109 -13.96 -3.87 -23.34
C VAL A 109 -13.43 -2.52 -23.80
N ARG A 110 -14.26 -1.48 -23.70
CA ARG A 110 -13.84 -0.09 -23.93
C ARG A 110 -13.54 0.55 -22.58
N LEU A 111 -12.27 0.61 -22.21
CA LEU A 111 -11.85 1.44 -21.09
C LEU A 111 -12.05 2.91 -21.46
N GLU A 112 -12.79 3.65 -20.64
CA GLU A 112 -12.92 5.10 -20.75
C GLU A 112 -12.06 5.77 -19.69
N VAL A 113 -11.19 6.68 -20.10
CA VAL A 113 -10.44 7.52 -19.16
C VAL A 113 -11.12 8.87 -19.01
N ALA A 114 -11.28 9.30 -17.77
CA ALA A 114 -11.84 10.60 -17.41
C ALA A 114 -10.99 11.77 -17.95
N GLU A 115 -11.64 12.91 -18.11
CA GLU A 115 -10.96 14.16 -18.45
C GLU A 115 -10.36 14.82 -17.21
N PHE A 116 -9.18 15.45 -17.36
CA PHE A 116 -8.54 16.18 -16.28
C PHE A 116 -8.61 17.69 -16.48
N TYR A 117 -9.26 18.36 -15.52
CA TYR A 117 -9.54 19.80 -15.59
C TYR A 117 -8.48 20.66 -14.87
N GLY A 118 -7.50 20.05 -14.19
CA GLY A 118 -6.49 20.77 -13.40
C GLY A 118 -6.95 21.15 -11.99
N LYS A 119 -7.75 20.29 -11.33
CA LYS A 119 -8.17 20.54 -9.95
C LYS A 119 -6.97 20.41 -8.99
N LEU A 120 -6.90 21.27 -7.98
CA LEU A 120 -5.88 21.28 -6.91
C LEU A 120 -6.08 20.15 -5.87
N ASN A 121 -6.52 18.97 -6.30
CA ASN A 121 -6.58 17.79 -5.44
C ASN A 121 -5.48 16.82 -5.88
N PRO A 122 -4.36 16.72 -5.11
CA PRO A 122 -3.23 15.87 -5.44
C PRO A 122 -3.61 14.39 -5.60
N THR A 123 -4.50 13.90 -4.74
CA THR A 123 -5.02 12.53 -4.80
C THR A 123 -5.73 12.27 -6.12
N ALA A 124 -6.72 13.11 -6.45
CA ALA A 124 -7.49 12.93 -7.68
C ALA A 124 -6.63 13.06 -8.95
N PHE A 125 -5.56 13.86 -8.89
CA PHE A 125 -4.57 13.94 -9.96
C PHE A 125 -3.76 12.64 -10.08
N LEU A 126 -3.26 12.07 -8.98
CA LEU A 126 -2.50 10.81 -9.01
C LEU A 126 -3.37 9.63 -9.46
N ASP A 127 -4.60 9.53 -8.95
CA ASP A 127 -5.54 8.49 -9.38
C ASP A 127 -5.83 8.60 -10.89
N TRP A 128 -5.90 9.83 -11.42
CA TRP A 128 -6.02 10.07 -12.86
C TRP A 128 -4.77 9.64 -13.65
N ILE A 129 -3.56 9.89 -13.13
CA ILE A 129 -2.31 9.40 -13.74
C ILE A 129 -2.31 7.86 -13.78
N MET A 130 -2.69 7.20 -12.70
CA MET A 130 -2.79 5.73 -12.65
C MET A 130 -3.78 5.21 -13.71
N SER A 131 -4.96 5.85 -13.84
CA SER A 131 -5.94 5.46 -14.86
C SER A 131 -5.42 5.61 -16.30
N MET A 132 -4.52 6.56 -16.56
CA MET A 132 -3.85 6.70 -17.85
C MET A 132 -2.83 5.59 -18.09
N GLU A 133 -2.06 5.23 -17.06
CA GLU A 133 -1.09 4.13 -17.13
C GLU A 133 -1.79 2.80 -17.41
N ASP A 134 -2.85 2.47 -16.68
CA ASP A 134 -3.67 1.28 -16.90
C ASP A 134 -4.26 1.25 -18.32
N TYR A 135 -4.72 2.40 -18.82
CA TYR A 135 -5.23 2.51 -20.18
C TYR A 135 -4.12 2.28 -21.22
N PHE A 136 -2.94 2.84 -21.03
CA PHE A 136 -1.83 2.64 -21.98
C PHE A 136 -1.34 1.20 -21.98
N ASP A 137 -1.34 0.54 -20.83
CA ASP A 137 -0.99 -0.87 -20.69
C ASP A 137 -2.03 -1.76 -21.41
N TRP A 138 -3.31 -1.56 -21.12
CA TRP A 138 -4.40 -2.34 -21.73
C TRP A 138 -4.39 -2.31 -23.27
N TYR A 139 -4.13 -1.15 -23.87
CA TYR A 139 -4.09 -0.99 -25.33
C TYR A 139 -2.69 -1.12 -25.92
N ALA A 140 -1.67 -1.49 -25.13
CA ALA A 140 -0.26 -1.55 -25.53
C ALA A 140 0.16 -0.30 -26.34
N MET A 141 -0.19 0.88 -25.85
CA MET A 141 -0.10 2.11 -26.62
C MET A 141 1.37 2.51 -26.83
N PRO A 142 1.83 2.76 -28.08
CA PRO A 142 3.20 3.20 -28.32
C PRO A 142 3.40 4.64 -27.83
N GLU A 143 4.63 4.95 -27.42
CA GLU A 143 5.01 6.20 -26.74
C GLU A 143 4.59 7.46 -27.51
N ASN A 144 4.80 7.44 -28.83
CA ASN A 144 4.46 8.54 -29.75
C ASN A 144 2.95 8.89 -29.80
N ARG A 145 2.07 7.99 -29.31
CA ARG A 145 0.63 8.20 -29.21
C ARG A 145 0.17 8.59 -27.81
N LYS A 146 0.86 8.13 -26.75
CA LYS A 146 0.48 8.41 -25.36
C LYS A 146 0.36 9.90 -25.10
N VAL A 147 1.40 10.67 -25.40
CA VAL A 147 1.42 12.13 -25.20
C VAL A 147 0.28 12.85 -25.93
N ARG A 148 -0.02 12.44 -27.18
CA ARG A 148 -1.14 13.02 -27.95
C ARG A 148 -2.49 12.70 -27.30
N PHE A 149 -2.65 11.49 -26.80
CA PHE A 149 -3.86 11.05 -26.12
C PHE A 149 -4.09 11.83 -24.82
N VAL A 150 -3.06 11.97 -23.98
CA VAL A 150 -3.15 12.75 -22.73
C VAL A 150 -3.54 14.19 -23.02
N LYS A 151 -2.89 14.84 -23.99
CA LYS A 151 -3.25 16.21 -24.41
C LYS A 151 -4.73 16.36 -24.76
N ALA A 152 -5.33 15.37 -25.43
CA ALA A 152 -6.75 15.40 -25.77
C ALA A 152 -7.66 15.34 -24.53
N LYS A 153 -7.22 14.62 -23.49
CA LYS A 153 -7.92 14.41 -22.21
C LYS A 153 -7.73 15.56 -21.21
N LEU A 154 -6.76 16.44 -21.42
CA LEU A 154 -6.65 17.69 -20.66
C LEU A 154 -7.76 18.67 -21.06
N LYS A 155 -8.39 19.29 -20.07
CA LYS A 155 -9.43 20.32 -20.20
C LYS A 155 -9.16 21.50 -19.26
N GLY A 156 -9.90 22.58 -19.46
CA GLY A 156 -9.87 23.75 -18.57
C GLY A 156 -8.46 24.26 -18.30
N ALA A 157 -8.14 24.44 -17.01
CA ALA A 157 -6.85 24.98 -16.56
C ALA A 157 -5.67 24.08 -16.96
N ALA A 158 -5.83 22.75 -16.88
CA ALA A 158 -4.76 21.83 -17.26
C ALA A 158 -4.38 21.92 -18.74
N ARG A 159 -5.37 22.07 -19.62
CA ARG A 159 -5.11 22.26 -21.06
C ARG A 159 -4.36 23.57 -21.32
N LEU A 160 -4.79 24.67 -20.68
CA LEU A 160 -4.15 25.97 -20.85
C LEU A 160 -2.69 25.95 -20.35
N TRP A 161 -2.46 25.35 -19.18
CA TRP A 161 -1.12 25.16 -18.63
C TRP A 161 -0.22 24.38 -19.58
N TRP A 162 -0.69 23.23 -20.10
CA TRP A 162 0.10 22.43 -21.01
C TRP A 162 0.47 23.17 -22.29
N HIS A 163 -0.46 23.93 -22.86
CA HIS A 163 -0.19 24.77 -24.03
C HIS A 163 0.89 25.83 -23.75
N ASN A 164 0.91 26.39 -22.53
CA ASN A 164 1.96 27.33 -22.13
C ASN A 164 3.33 26.65 -22.07
N ILE A 165 3.42 25.42 -21.54
CA ILE A 165 4.67 24.64 -21.52
C ILE A 165 5.20 24.39 -22.94
N GLU A 166 4.33 24.00 -23.88
CA GLU A 166 4.72 23.80 -25.27
C GLU A 166 5.23 25.09 -25.93
N ASN A 167 4.53 26.20 -25.71
CA ASN A 167 4.92 27.50 -26.24
C ASN A 167 6.25 27.97 -25.64
N GLN A 168 6.47 27.71 -24.35
CA GLN A 168 7.72 28.05 -23.67
C GLN A 168 8.88 27.23 -24.26
N ALA A 169 8.73 25.91 -24.41
CA ALA A 169 9.75 25.06 -25.01
C ALA A 169 10.10 25.50 -26.44
N HIS A 170 9.09 25.85 -27.24
CA HIS A 170 9.29 26.36 -28.59
C HIS A 170 10.08 27.68 -28.61
N ARG A 171 9.74 28.62 -27.71
CA ARG A 171 10.44 29.92 -27.61
C ARG A 171 11.88 29.80 -27.11
N THR A 172 12.16 28.84 -26.24
CA THR A 172 13.51 28.63 -25.67
C THR A 172 14.36 27.64 -26.48
N GLY A 173 13.83 27.12 -27.59
CA GLY A 173 14.54 26.16 -28.44
C GLY A 173 14.76 24.79 -27.79
N GLN A 174 13.99 24.45 -26.75
CA GLN A 174 14.02 23.15 -26.12
C GLN A 174 13.28 22.11 -26.99
N PRO A 175 13.69 20.83 -26.97
CA PRO A 175 12.97 19.78 -27.68
C PRO A 175 11.53 19.67 -27.15
N PRO A 176 10.56 19.31 -28.02
CA PRO A 176 9.19 19.08 -27.59
C PRO A 176 9.14 17.84 -26.68
N ILE A 177 8.29 17.90 -25.65
CA ILE A 177 8.03 16.74 -24.80
C ILE A 177 7.23 15.71 -25.61
N ASP A 178 7.85 14.59 -25.94
CA ASP A 178 7.31 13.54 -26.80
C ASP A 178 7.15 12.17 -26.11
N THR A 179 7.64 12.05 -24.87
CA THR A 179 7.42 10.88 -24.01
C THR A 179 6.40 11.15 -22.90
N TRP A 180 5.65 10.10 -22.54
CA TRP A 180 4.70 10.11 -21.45
C TRP A 180 5.39 10.33 -20.10
N ASP A 181 6.57 9.75 -19.89
CA ASP A 181 7.28 9.89 -18.62
C ASP A 181 7.76 11.33 -18.37
N GLU A 182 8.26 12.02 -19.39
CA GLU A 182 8.59 13.45 -19.28
C GLU A 182 7.34 14.32 -19.05
N MET A 183 6.25 14.04 -19.77
CA MET A 183 4.98 14.74 -19.58
C MET A 183 4.45 14.53 -18.15
N LYS A 184 4.47 13.30 -17.65
CA LYS A 184 4.06 12.91 -16.30
C LYS A 184 4.91 13.60 -15.24
N LEU A 185 6.22 13.69 -15.43
CA LEU A 185 7.11 14.43 -14.53
C LEU A 185 6.70 15.90 -14.44
N LYS A 186 6.53 16.59 -15.57
CA LYS A 186 6.08 17.99 -15.62
C LYS A 186 4.71 18.20 -14.97
N MET A 187 3.80 17.26 -15.17
CA MET A 187 2.48 17.30 -14.54
C MET A 187 2.57 17.14 -13.02
N LYS A 188 3.39 16.20 -12.53
CA LYS A 188 3.65 16.03 -11.10
C LYS A 188 4.25 17.30 -10.48
N GLU A 189 5.23 17.91 -11.14
CA GLU A 189 5.84 19.18 -10.70
C GLU A 189 4.83 20.33 -10.58
N HIS A 190 3.79 20.36 -11.43
CA HIS A 190 2.82 21.46 -11.44
C HIS A 190 1.59 21.22 -10.54
N PHE A 191 1.07 19.99 -10.52
CA PHE A 191 -0.19 19.66 -9.84
C PHE A 191 -0.02 19.07 -8.44
N LEU A 192 1.21 18.71 -8.04
CA LEU A 192 1.52 18.31 -6.67
C LEU A 192 2.15 19.48 -5.90
N PRO A 193 1.77 19.67 -4.62
CA PRO A 193 2.53 20.50 -3.71
C PRO A 193 4.00 20.04 -3.65
N THR A 194 4.93 20.97 -3.53
CA THR A 194 6.36 20.66 -3.39
C THR A 194 6.64 19.79 -2.17
N ASP A 195 5.84 19.95 -1.12
CA ASP A 195 5.90 19.21 0.13
C ASP A 195 4.91 18.03 0.19
N TYR A 196 4.44 17.53 -0.96
CA TYR A 196 3.41 16.50 -1.02
C TYR A 196 3.77 15.24 -0.23
N GLU A 197 5.00 14.76 -0.35
CA GLU A 197 5.47 13.59 0.40
C GLU A 197 5.40 13.86 1.91
N GLN A 198 5.96 14.98 2.38
CA GLN A 198 5.91 15.37 3.79
C GLN A 198 4.46 15.53 4.28
N LEU A 199 3.57 16.07 3.44
CA LEU A 199 2.15 16.21 3.73
C LEU A 199 1.49 14.85 3.90
N MET A 200 1.76 13.89 3.01
CA MET A 200 1.21 12.53 3.11
C MET A 200 1.73 11.82 4.36
N TYR A 201 3.01 11.98 4.70
CA TYR A 201 3.60 11.44 5.92
C TYR A 201 2.90 12.05 7.14
N THR A 202 2.77 13.37 7.17
CA THR A 202 2.10 14.07 8.28
C THR A 202 0.65 13.59 8.43
N LYS A 203 -0.08 13.39 7.33
CA LYS A 203 -1.45 12.86 7.38
C LYS A 203 -1.51 11.46 7.99
N LEU A 204 -0.63 10.54 7.56
CA LEU A 204 -0.58 9.19 8.13
C LEU A 204 -0.19 9.19 9.62
N PHE A 205 0.78 10.02 10.02
CA PHE A 205 1.26 10.10 11.40
C PHE A 205 0.26 10.78 12.35
N SER A 206 -0.50 11.75 11.85
CA SER A 206 -1.52 12.45 12.62
C SER A 206 -2.90 11.80 12.54
N LEU A 207 -3.04 10.68 11.81
CA LEU A 207 -4.32 10.02 11.63
C LEU A 207 -4.89 9.53 12.96
N LYS A 208 -6.13 9.90 13.23
CA LYS A 208 -6.91 9.51 14.41
C LYS A 208 -8.31 9.09 13.99
N GLN A 209 -8.85 8.06 14.65
CA GLN A 209 -10.22 7.60 14.44
C GLN A 209 -11.25 8.72 14.69
N GLY A 210 -11.04 9.53 15.74
CA GLY A 210 -11.94 10.64 16.05
C GLY A 210 -13.37 10.16 16.28
N THR A 211 -14.32 10.69 15.49
CA THR A 211 -15.74 10.29 15.53
C THR A 211 -16.11 9.21 14.51
N LYS A 212 -15.16 8.77 13.66
CA LYS A 212 -15.39 7.76 12.63
C LYS A 212 -15.60 6.38 13.23
N SER A 213 -16.29 5.51 12.51
CA SER A 213 -16.32 4.08 12.85
C SER A 213 -14.91 3.48 12.76
N VAL A 214 -14.71 2.30 13.33
CA VAL A 214 -13.44 1.57 13.15
C VAL A 214 -13.21 1.29 11.66
N GLU A 215 -14.25 0.89 10.91
CA GLU A 215 -14.17 0.60 9.47
C GLU A 215 -13.70 1.79 8.64
N GLU A 216 -14.32 2.96 8.82
CA GLU A 216 -13.98 4.20 8.10
C GLU A 216 -12.53 4.63 8.40
N TYR A 217 -12.09 4.45 9.65
CA TYR A 217 -10.71 4.74 10.04
C TYR A 217 -9.72 3.75 9.41
N THR A 218 -10.04 2.46 9.36
CA THR A 218 -9.21 1.44 8.71
C THR A 218 -9.01 1.72 7.22
N GLU A 219 -10.08 2.06 6.52
CA GLU A 219 -10.03 2.37 5.09
C GLU A 219 -9.06 3.53 4.81
N GLU A 220 -9.19 4.63 5.55
CA GLU A 220 -8.32 5.80 5.41
C GLU A 220 -6.86 5.47 5.81
N PHE A 221 -6.66 4.66 6.84
CA PHE A 221 -5.32 4.23 7.26
C PHE A 221 -4.63 3.42 6.16
N HIS A 222 -5.32 2.44 5.56
CA HIS A 222 -4.77 1.64 4.46
C HIS A 222 -4.49 2.49 3.23
N GLU A 223 -5.41 3.38 2.84
CA GLU A 223 -5.23 4.29 1.71
C GLU A 223 -3.98 5.16 1.90
N LEU A 224 -3.82 5.77 3.08
CA LEU A 224 -2.65 6.58 3.39
C LEU A 224 -1.37 5.76 3.48
N SER A 225 -1.41 4.54 4.04
CA SER A 225 -0.26 3.67 4.15
C SER A 225 0.28 3.27 2.77
N ILE A 226 -0.60 2.83 1.87
CA ILE A 226 -0.26 2.46 0.49
C ILE A 226 0.33 3.65 -0.26
N ARG A 227 -0.31 4.83 -0.16
CA ARG A 227 0.14 6.04 -0.88
C ARG A 227 1.48 6.57 -0.43
N ASN A 228 1.80 6.46 0.85
CA ASN A 228 3.08 6.90 1.38
C ASN A 228 4.24 5.94 1.04
N GLN A 229 3.94 4.72 0.56
CA GLN A 229 4.93 3.66 0.30
C GLN A 229 5.91 3.44 1.49
N VAL A 230 5.43 3.67 2.72
CA VAL A 230 6.30 3.62 3.90
C VAL A 230 6.74 2.19 4.11
N ARG A 231 8.06 1.98 4.19
CA ARG A 231 8.65 0.69 4.57
C ARG A 231 8.68 0.58 6.09
N GLU A 232 7.52 0.35 6.69
CA GLU A 232 7.38 -0.02 8.11
C GLU A 232 7.18 -1.54 8.24
N SER A 233 7.64 -2.11 9.34
CA SER A 233 7.30 -3.51 9.67
C SER A 233 5.84 -3.63 10.10
N ASP A 234 5.27 -4.84 10.00
CA ASP A 234 3.89 -5.09 10.42
C ASP A 234 3.63 -4.65 11.87
N ALA A 235 4.60 -4.87 12.76
CA ALA A 235 4.51 -4.45 14.15
C ALA A 235 4.50 -2.91 14.31
N GLN A 236 5.27 -2.18 13.49
CA GLN A 236 5.25 -0.71 13.49
C GLN A 236 3.92 -0.17 12.97
N LEU A 237 3.41 -0.74 11.87
CA LEU A 237 2.10 -0.38 11.31
C LEU A 237 0.97 -0.68 12.30
N ALA A 238 0.99 -1.85 12.94
CA ALA A 238 0.01 -2.25 13.95
C ALA A 238 0.04 -1.31 15.16
N ALA A 239 1.23 -0.96 15.67
CA ALA A 239 1.38 -0.03 16.78
C ALA A 239 0.85 1.37 16.43
N ARG A 240 1.13 1.85 15.22
CA ARG A 240 0.63 3.13 14.70
C ARG A 240 -0.89 3.13 14.57
N TYR A 241 -1.44 2.10 13.94
CA TYR A 241 -2.87 1.92 13.78
C TYR A 241 -3.57 1.90 15.14
N LYS A 242 -3.05 1.11 16.10
CA LYS A 242 -3.54 1.05 17.48
C LYS A 242 -3.53 2.41 18.18
N ALA A 243 -2.45 3.18 18.04
CA ALA A 243 -2.30 4.50 18.65
C ALA A 243 -3.26 5.56 18.07
N GLY A 244 -3.80 5.33 16.87
CA GLY A 244 -4.78 6.20 16.26
C GLY A 244 -6.25 5.88 16.59
N LEU A 245 -6.54 4.69 17.14
CA LEU A 245 -7.89 4.32 17.58
C LEU A 245 -8.39 5.18 18.75
N ARG A 246 -9.70 5.17 19.01
CA ARG A 246 -10.25 5.83 20.21
C ARG A 246 -9.74 5.19 21.50
N MET A 247 -9.54 6.02 22.52
CA MET A 247 -8.99 5.60 23.81
C MET A 247 -9.77 4.43 24.44
N GLU A 248 -11.11 4.46 24.37
CA GLU A 248 -11.97 3.40 24.89
C GLU A 248 -11.65 2.02 24.27
N ILE A 249 -11.34 2.00 22.97
CA ILE A 249 -10.96 0.76 22.25
C ILE A 249 -9.52 0.36 22.62
N GLN A 250 -8.61 1.33 22.70
CA GLN A 250 -7.22 1.08 23.08
C GLN A 250 -7.12 0.41 24.46
N LEU A 251 -7.90 0.87 25.44
CA LEU A 251 -7.89 0.37 26.81
C LEU A 251 -8.35 -1.09 26.90
N GLU A 252 -9.44 -1.45 26.22
CA GLU A 252 -9.94 -2.84 26.16
C GLU A 252 -8.94 -3.78 25.44
N MET A 253 -8.02 -3.21 24.65
CA MET A 253 -7.04 -3.94 23.84
C MET A 253 -5.64 -4.01 24.48
N ILE A 254 -5.44 -3.55 25.72
CA ILE A 254 -4.13 -3.57 26.40
C ILE A 254 -3.62 -5.00 26.61
N ALA A 255 -4.50 -5.91 27.05
CA ALA A 255 -4.13 -7.29 27.37
C ALA A 255 -4.02 -8.21 26.14
N ALA A 256 -4.44 -7.74 24.97
CA ALA A 256 -4.43 -8.51 23.74
C ALA A 256 -3.08 -8.42 23.04
N HIS A 257 -2.59 -9.56 22.55
CA HIS A 257 -1.42 -9.62 21.70
C HIS A 257 -1.87 -9.43 20.24
N THR A 258 -1.46 -8.33 19.64
CA THR A 258 -1.79 -7.96 18.25
C THR A 258 -0.48 -7.61 17.54
N TYR A 259 -0.19 -8.25 16.41
CA TYR A 259 1.09 -8.10 15.71
C TYR A 259 0.93 -7.45 14.33
N THR A 260 -0.23 -7.61 13.70
CA THR A 260 -0.55 -7.05 12.39
C THR A 260 -1.67 -6.01 12.48
N VAL A 261 -1.82 -5.18 11.45
CA VAL A 261 -2.93 -4.23 11.36
C VAL A 261 -4.28 -4.97 11.34
N ASP A 262 -4.35 -6.13 10.69
CA ASP A 262 -5.57 -6.94 10.65
C ASP A 262 -5.96 -7.45 12.05
N ASP A 263 -5.00 -7.95 12.85
CA ASP A 263 -5.29 -8.38 14.23
C ASP A 263 -5.91 -7.25 15.06
N VAL A 264 -5.32 -6.05 14.96
CA VAL A 264 -5.80 -4.87 15.68
C VAL A 264 -7.17 -4.45 15.15
N TYR A 265 -7.39 -4.50 13.84
CA TYR A 265 -8.66 -4.15 13.20
C TYR A 265 -9.80 -5.09 13.63
N GLN A 266 -9.62 -6.41 13.51
CA GLN A 266 -10.64 -7.39 13.88
C GLN A 266 -11.03 -7.29 15.36
N LEU A 267 -10.05 -7.04 16.23
CA LEU A 267 -10.31 -6.84 17.65
C LEU A 267 -11.00 -5.51 17.93
N ALA A 268 -10.58 -4.42 17.27
CA ALA A 268 -11.21 -3.11 17.38
C ALA A 268 -12.69 -3.13 16.96
N LEU A 269 -13.05 -3.88 15.91
CA LEU A 269 -14.44 -4.08 15.50
C LEU A 269 -15.30 -4.70 16.61
N LYS A 270 -14.83 -5.80 17.20
CA LYS A 270 -15.53 -6.50 18.29
C LYS A 270 -15.71 -5.59 19.51
N ILE A 271 -14.68 -4.82 19.85
CA ILE A 271 -14.74 -3.88 20.97
C ILE A 271 -15.73 -2.75 20.66
N GLU A 272 -15.68 -2.16 19.46
CA GLU A 272 -16.60 -1.09 19.06
C GLU A 272 -18.05 -1.55 19.10
N GLU A 273 -18.36 -2.77 18.63
CA GLU A 273 -19.69 -3.36 18.74
C GLU A 273 -20.12 -3.54 20.20
N GLY A 274 -19.23 -4.07 21.05
CA GLY A 274 -19.48 -4.22 22.49
C GLY A 274 -19.76 -2.89 23.20
N LEU A 275 -19.06 -1.82 22.81
CA LEU A 275 -19.28 -0.47 23.35
C LEU A 275 -20.63 0.10 22.93
N LYS A 276 -21.06 -0.08 21.67
CA LYS A 276 -22.40 0.32 21.19
C LYS A 276 -23.50 -0.31 22.05
N PHE A 277 -23.36 -1.58 22.40
CA PHE A 277 -24.32 -2.29 23.25
C PHE A 277 -24.37 -1.76 24.70
N ARG A 278 -23.21 -1.42 25.29
CA ARG A 278 -23.12 -0.85 26.64
C ARG A 278 -23.76 0.55 26.72
N VAL A 279 -23.61 1.37 25.70
CA VAL A 279 -24.25 2.70 25.62
C VAL A 279 -25.78 2.58 25.54
N SER A 280 -26.30 1.61 24.77
CA SER A 280 -27.73 1.35 24.65
C SER A 280 -28.40 0.90 25.96
N ARG A 281 -27.63 0.36 26.91
CA ARG A 281 -28.13 -0.17 28.19
C ARG A 281 -27.97 0.79 29.38
N ARG A 282 -27.47 2.02 29.19
CA ARG A 282 -27.46 3.00 30.29
C ARG A 282 -28.90 3.24 30.75
N PRO A 283 -29.27 2.88 32.00
CA PRO A 283 -30.56 3.28 32.54
C PRO A 283 -30.55 4.80 32.59
N SER A 284 -31.57 5.44 32.00
CA SER A 284 -31.83 6.85 32.24
C SER A 284 -31.90 7.06 33.75
N SER A 285 -30.89 7.67 34.34
CA SER A 285 -30.93 8.08 35.74
C SER A 285 -31.85 9.28 35.85
N GLN A 286 -33.16 9.06 35.75
CA GLN A 286 -34.16 9.93 36.36
C GLN A 286 -34.18 9.66 37.87
N ILE A 287 -33.20 10.20 38.60
CA ILE A 287 -33.31 10.38 40.05
C ILE A 287 -32.80 11.78 40.40
N GLY A 288 -33.75 12.65 40.74
CA GLY A 288 -33.56 14.02 41.24
C GLY A 288 -34.93 14.67 41.42
N SER A 289 -35.68 14.24 42.44
CA SER A 289 -35.85 14.92 43.74
C SER A 289 -36.93 16.01 43.73
N THR A 290 -38.17 15.62 44.04
CA THR A 290 -39.16 16.53 44.63
C THR A 290 -39.77 15.89 45.87
N PHE A 291 -39.08 16.02 47.00
CA PHE A 291 -39.68 15.87 48.31
C PHE A 291 -40.40 17.19 48.62
N SER A 292 -41.72 17.23 48.39
CA SER A 292 -42.55 18.39 48.68
C SER A 292 -42.90 18.43 50.17
N ASN A 293 -42.23 19.30 50.94
CA ASN A 293 -42.63 19.65 52.30
C ASN A 293 -43.98 20.39 52.29
N ARG A 294 -45.05 19.70 52.67
CA ARG A 294 -46.33 20.32 53.06
C ARG A 294 -46.14 21.00 54.42
N THR A 295 -45.95 22.31 54.42
CA THR A 295 -46.10 23.14 55.62
C THR A 295 -47.57 23.50 55.80
N ALA A 296 -48.21 22.91 56.82
CA ALA A 296 -49.49 23.36 57.33
C ALA A 296 -49.28 24.66 58.11
N LYS A 297 -49.69 25.80 57.55
CA LYS A 297 -49.79 27.07 58.29
C LYS A 297 -51.13 27.11 59.02
N GLN A 298 -51.10 26.77 60.30
CA GLN A 298 -52.18 27.08 61.24
C GLN A 298 -51.93 28.48 61.80
N THR A 299 -52.97 29.30 61.71
CA THR A 299 -53.06 30.72 62.03
C THR A 299 -52.78 31.03 63.50
N PHE A 300 -52.06 32.12 63.81
CA PHE A 300 -52.31 32.94 64.99
C PHE A 300 -52.14 34.44 64.69
N LYS A 301 -53.13 35.21 65.14
CA LYS A 301 -53.29 36.66 65.02
C LYS A 301 -52.54 37.38 66.14
N HIS A 302 -51.91 38.52 65.84
CA HIS A 302 -51.89 39.77 66.62
C HIS A 302 -51.01 40.79 65.87
N VAL A 303 -51.55 41.79 65.17
CA VAL A 303 -52.06 43.11 65.63
C VAL A 303 -50.95 44.05 66.15
N LYS A 304 -50.72 45.11 65.34
CA LYS A 304 -50.32 46.50 65.68
C LYS A 304 -48.85 46.71 66.12
N LEU A 305 -48.13 47.79 65.77
CA LEU A 305 -48.47 49.19 65.41
C LEU A 305 -47.32 49.85 64.62
N GLN A 306 -47.71 50.81 63.76
CA GLN A 306 -47.13 52.16 63.50
C GLN A 306 -45.65 52.35 63.11
N ASN A 307 -45.45 52.99 61.95
CA ASN A 307 -44.97 54.38 61.74
C ASN A 307 -43.43 54.49 61.89
N SER A 308 -42.66 55.11 60.99
CA SER A 308 -42.92 56.12 59.96
C SER A 308 -42.03 55.87 58.75
#